data_AF-A0A7Z9MSH3-F1
#
_entry.id   AF-A0A7Z9MSH3-F1
#
_cell.length_a   1.000
_cell.length_b   1.000
_cell.length_c   1.000
_cell.angle_alpha   90.00
_cell.angle_beta   90.00
_cell.angle_gamma   90.00
#
_symmetry.space_group_name_H-M   'P 1'
#
loop_
_entity.id
_entity.type
_entity.pdbx_description
1 polymer ?
#
loop_
_entity_poly.entity_id
_entity_poly.type
_entity_poly.pdbx_seq_one_letter_code
_entity_poly.pdbx_strand_id
1 'polypeptide(L)' 'MKNLDKIITNILILTWVGLSCSILKAEVVITEFFILQADNSHAPQYVELYNNSNSLIDLTDWSITTGDGDVILESPL' A
#
# COMPACT_ATOMS: atom_id res chain seq x y z
N MET A 1 37.29 -24.24 -7.94
CA MET A 1 36.23 -23.39 -8.52
C MET A 1 34.97 -23.30 -7.64
N LYS A 2 34.64 -24.29 -6.80
CA LYS A 2 33.47 -24.30 -5.89
C LYS A 2 33.23 -23.01 -5.06
N ASN A 3 34.29 -22.34 -4.60
CA ASN A 3 34.16 -21.07 -3.85
C ASN A 3 33.74 -19.89 -4.75
N LEU A 4 34.18 -19.89 -6.01
CA LEU A 4 33.82 -18.87 -7.00
C LEU A 4 32.35 -19.01 -7.41
N ASP A 5 31.88 -20.25 -7.63
CA ASP A 5 30.48 -20.54 -7.96
C ASP A 5 29.53 -20.10 -6.84
N LYS A 6 29.95 -20.26 -5.56
CA LYS A 6 29.21 -19.81 -4.38
C LYS A 6 29.13 -18.28 -4.30
N ILE A 7 30.21 -17.57 -4.63
CA ILE A 7 30.25 -16.10 -4.67
C ILE A 7 29.32 -15.58 -5.77
N ILE A 8 29.39 -16.17 -6.97
CA ILE A 8 28.52 -15.80 -8.10
C ILE A 8 27.05 -16.00 -7.75
N THR A 9 26.72 -17.16 -7.15
CA THR A 9 25.36 -17.45 -6.69
C THR A 9 24.86 -16.42 -5.67
N ASN A 10 25.70 -16.03 -4.70
CA ASN A 10 25.32 -15.02 -3.71
C ASN A 10 25.12 -13.62 -4.33
N ILE A 11 25.95 -13.23 -5.30
CA ILE A 11 25.77 -11.96 -6.01
C ILE A 11 24.45 -11.98 -6.78
N LEU A 12 24.12 -13.09 -7.45
CA LEU A 12 22.83 -13.26 -8.13
C LEU A 12 21.67 -13.17 -7.13
N ILE A 13 21.75 -13.83 -5.98
CA ILE A 13 20.69 -13.72 -4.97
C ILE A 13 20.52 -12.27 -4.51
N LEU A 14 21.61 -11.56 -4.22
CA LEU A 14 21.57 -10.16 -3.78
C LEU A 14 21.00 -9.22 -4.85
N THR A 15 21.33 -9.43 -6.13
CA THR A 15 20.77 -8.62 -7.22
C THR A 15 19.28 -8.89 -7.41
N TRP A 16 18.83 -10.14 -7.33
CA TRP A 16 17.41 -10.48 -7.42
C TRP A 16 16.60 -9.96 -6.20
N VAL A 17 17.15 -10.05 -4.99
CA VAL A 17 16.54 -9.46 -3.79
C VAL A 17 16.43 -7.94 -3.92
N GLY A 18 17.49 -7.26 -4.33
CA GLY A 18 17.47 -5.80 -4.56
C GLY A 18 16.48 -5.37 -5.65
N LEU A 19 16.42 -6.12 -6.75
CA LEU A 19 15.48 -5.86 -7.84
C LEU A 19 14.02 -6.02 -7.38
N SER A 20 13.72 -7.08 -6.62
CA SER A 20 12.37 -7.34 -6.10
C SER A 20 11.89 -6.27 -5.12
N CYS A 21 12.78 -5.70 -4.31
CA CYS A 21 12.46 -4.65 -3.36
C CYS A 21 12.08 -3.31 -4.05
N SER A 22 12.55 -3.10 -5.28
CA SER A 22 12.32 -1.85 -6.04
C SER A 22 10.95 -1.77 -6.71
N ILE A 23 10.18 -2.87 -6.73
CA ILE A 23 8.95 -3.01 -7.51
C ILE A 23 7.69 -2.90 -6.62
N LEU A 24 7.85 -2.92 -5.29
CA LEU A 24 6.74 -2.82 -4.35
C LEU A 24 6.32 -1.36 -4.16
N LYS A 25 5.55 -0.84 -5.11
CA LYS A 25 4.88 0.47 -5.03
C LYS A 25 3.38 0.24 -5.01
N ALA A 26 2.69 0.76 -3.98
CA ALA A 26 1.23 0.71 -3.93
C ALA A 26 0.63 1.56 -5.06
N GLU A 27 -0.40 1.04 -5.72
CA GLU A 27 -1.13 1.73 -6.79
C GLU A 27 -2.10 2.78 -6.25
N VAL A 28 -2.73 2.54 -5.09
CA VAL A 28 -3.54 3.52 -4.35
C VAL A 28 -2.82 3.87 -3.05
N VAL A 29 -2.65 5.17 -2.79
CA VAL A 29 -1.92 5.69 -1.62
C VAL A 29 -2.84 6.64 -0.85
N ILE A 30 -2.96 6.46 0.47
CA ILE A 30 -3.60 7.45 1.33
C ILE A 30 -2.61 8.61 1.54
N THR A 31 -2.94 9.80 1.06
CA THR A 31 -2.08 11.00 1.18
C THR A 31 -2.46 11.89 2.35
N GLU A 32 -3.73 11.89 2.74
CA GLU A 32 -4.24 12.65 3.89
C GLU A 32 -5.43 11.91 4.53
N PHE A 33 -5.62 12.07 5.84
CA PHE A 33 -6.88 11.77 6.51
C PHE A 33 -7.14 12.83 7.59
N PHE A 34 -8.40 13.26 7.71
CA PHE A 34 -8.80 14.29 8.66
C PHE A 34 -9.79 13.72 9.68
N ILE A 35 -9.46 13.88 10.96
CA ILE A 35 -10.29 13.48 12.09
C ILE A 35 -10.61 14.73 12.90
N LEU A 36 -11.89 15.07 13.00
CA LEU A 36 -12.33 16.12 13.92
C LEU A 36 -12.67 15.46 15.26
N GLN A 37 -11.81 15.67 16.26
CA GLN A 37 -11.95 15.03 17.58
C GLN A 37 -13.19 15.46 18.39
N ALA A 38 -14.01 16.37 17.88
CA ALA A 38 -15.12 16.98 18.62
C ALA A 38 -16.37 16.09 18.74
N ASP A 39 -16.49 15.02 17.95
CA ASP A 39 -17.69 14.18 17.87
C ASP A 39 -17.57 12.85 18.65
N ASN A 40 -16.47 12.63 19.39
CA ASN A 40 -16.12 11.35 20.05
C ASN A 40 -16.07 10.14 19.11
N SER A 41 -16.14 10.37 17.79
CA SER A 41 -15.96 9.34 16.79
C SER A 41 -14.50 9.35 16.37
N HIS A 42 -13.87 8.17 16.39
CA HIS A 42 -12.54 7.98 15.81
C HIS A 42 -12.58 7.79 14.29
N ALA A 43 -13.75 7.93 13.67
CA ALA A 43 -13.91 7.84 12.24
C ALA A 43 -13.36 9.12 11.55
N PRO A 44 -12.49 9.00 10.53
CA PRO A 44 -12.13 10.13 9.69
C PRO A 44 -13.35 10.70 8.98
N GLN A 45 -13.44 12.03 8.93
CA GLN A 45 -14.43 12.76 8.14
C GLN A 45 -14.03 12.84 6.67
N TYR A 46 -12.74 12.75 6.39
CA TYR A 46 -12.18 12.76 5.05
C TYR A 46 -10.94 11.86 4.98
N VAL A 47 -10.80 11.15 3.86
CA VAL A 47 -9.60 10.40 3.48
C VAL A 47 -9.29 10.74 2.02
N GLU A 48 -8.05 11.15 1.74
CA GLU A 48 -7.55 11.41 0.38
C GLU A 48 -6.87 10.17 -0.18
N LEU A 49 -7.29 9.76 -1.38
CA LEU A 49 -6.67 8.66 -2.13
C LEU A 49 -5.97 9.21 -3.38
N TYR A 50 -4.70 8.89 -3.52
CA TYR A 50 -3.90 9.18 -4.70
C TYR A 50 -3.69 7.92 -5.54
N ASN A 51 -4.13 7.96 -6.80
CA ASN A 51 -3.78 6.95 -7.79
C ASN A 51 -2.33 7.18 -8.27
N ASN A 52 -1.46 6.28 -7.84
CA ASN A 52 -0.03 6.30 -8.06
C ASN A 52 0.39 5.41 -9.25
N SER A 53 -0.58 4.99 -10.06
CA SER A 53 -0.41 4.20 -11.29
C SER A 53 -0.63 5.07 -12.55
N ASN A 54 -0.45 4.47 -13.73
CA ASN A 54 -0.74 5.11 -15.02
C ASN A 54 -2.08 4.66 -15.62
N SER A 55 -2.91 3.97 -14.84
CA SER A 55 -4.19 3.38 -15.29
C SER A 55 -5.33 3.85 -14.40
N LEU A 56 -6.55 3.78 -14.93
CA LEU A 56 -7.74 3.92 -14.10
C LEU A 56 -7.81 2.75 -13.12
N ILE A 57 -8.17 3.05 -11.87
CA ILE A 57 -8.39 2.07 -10.82
C ILE A 57 -9.88 2.08 -10.52
N ASP A 58 -10.49 0.91 -10.61
CA ASP A 58 -11.87 0.70 -10.21
C ASP A 58 -11.93 0.52 -8.69
N LEU A 59 -12.78 1.31 -8.03
CA LEU A 59 -12.99 1.31 -6.59
C LEU A 59 -14.35 0.71 -6.19
N THR A 60 -15.07 0.08 -7.13
CA THR A 60 -16.29 -0.67 -6.81
C THR A 60 -15.98 -1.74 -5.75
N ASP A 61 -16.85 -1.82 -4.74
CA ASP A 61 -16.73 -2.73 -3.59
C ASP A 61 -15.51 -2.53 -2.68
N TRP A 62 -14.80 -1.39 -2.79
CA TRP A 62 -13.74 -1.04 -1.84
C TRP A 62 -14.34 -0.46 -0.55
N SER A 63 -13.72 -0.80 0.57
CA SER A 63 -14.04 -0.29 1.90
C SER A 63 -12.79 0.22 2.62
N ILE A 64 -12.93 1.25 3.46
CA ILE A 64 -11.87 1.70 4.37
C ILE A 64 -12.26 1.33 5.81
N THR A 65 -11.38 0.60 6.49
CA THR A 65 -11.57 0.12 7.87
C THR A 65 -10.53 0.71 8.81
N THR A 66 -10.91 1.05 10.04
CA THR A 66 -9.95 1.31 11.12
C THR A 66 -9.42 0.01 11.73
N GLY A 67 -8.37 0.12 12.53
CA GLY A 67 -7.77 -1.02 13.24
C GLY A 67 -8.73 -1.78 14.18
N ASP A 68 -9.86 -1.15 14.56
CA ASP A 68 -10.90 -1.76 15.39
C ASP A 68 -11.91 -2.60 14.57
N GLY A 69 -11.78 -2.62 13.24
CA GLY A 69 -12.63 -3.41 12.34
C GLY A 69 -13.93 -2.73 11.90
N ASP A 70 -14.19 -1.50 12.37
CA ASP A 70 -15.32 -0.71 11.92
C ASP A 70 -15.09 -0.19 10.49
N VAL A 71 -16.08 -0.41 9.61
CA VAL A 71 -16.08 0.16 8.26
C VAL A 71 -16.55 1.61 8.35
N ILE A 72 -15.76 2.52 7.79
CA ILE A 72 -16.02 3.95 7.90
C ILE A 72 -16.50 4.56 6.60
N LEU A 73 -16.07 4.01 5.46
CA LEU A 73 -16.52 4.44 4.13
C LEU A 73 -16.73 3.21 3.25
N GLU A 74 -17.92 3.13 2.67
CA GLU A 74 -18.29 2.17 1.63
C GLU A 74 -18.34 2.91 0.29
N SER A 75 -17.80 2.30 -0.76
CA SER A 75 -17.91 2.84 -2.12
C SER A 75 -19.40 2.92 -2.52
N PRO A 76 -19.89 4.06 -3.04
CA PRO A 76 -21.24 4.11 -3.59
C PRO A 76 -21.33 3.17 -4.80
N LEU A 77 -22.34 2.28 -4.78
CA LEU A 77 -22.69 1.36 -5.88
C LEU A 77 -22.74 2.05 -7.25
#